data_AF-A0A8J5C2M6-F1
#
_entry.id   AF-A0A8J5C2M6-F1
#
_cell.length_a   1.000
_cell.length_b   1.000
_cell.length_c   1.000
_cell.angle_alpha   90.00
_cell.angle_beta   90.00
_cell.angle_gamma   90.00
#
_symmetry.space_group_name_H-M   'P 1'
#
loop_
_entity.id
_entity.type
_entity.pdbx_description
1 polymer ?
#
loop_
_entity_poly.entity_id
_entity_poly.type
_entity_poly.pdbx_seq_one_letter_code
_entity_poly.pdbx_strand_id
1 'polypeptide(L)'
;MFDQQSRAESASGQQSSSGTPTVHTRSAAAHRLPQSTEPICFFCNKPAGTADLHEAATKELDKNVRRCATELGDTELLAKLSEGDMIAIEAKYHRNCLRALYNKIRPAALKDADADRLHGIAFAELVVFMEDMHADEDNAPVFKLSDVANLYKTRLEQLGATVTNKIHTTRLKDRLLSVLPDLRAHSQGRDTLLLFEKDIGPALKKACDHDSDAMHLVRAAQVARR
;
A
#
# COMPACT_ATOMS: atom_id res chain seq x y z
N MET A 1 -25.26 -55.95 41.56
CA MET A 1 -26.72 -55.98 41.70
C MET A 1 -27.26 -56.82 40.56
N PHE A 2 -28.29 -57.59 40.84
CA PHE A 2 -28.79 -58.78 40.15
C PHE A 2 -29.30 -58.61 38.71
N ASP A 3 -29.41 -59.77 38.03
CA ASP A 3 -30.38 -60.18 36.99
C ASP A 3 -30.29 -59.58 35.57
N GLN A 4 -30.07 -60.37 34.50
CA GLN A 4 -30.85 -61.45 33.85
C GLN A 4 -31.77 -60.95 32.71
N GLN A 5 -31.54 -61.51 31.51
CA GLN A 5 -32.52 -61.99 30.51
C GLN A 5 -33.46 -60.97 29.80
N SER A 6 -34.00 -61.19 28.59
CA SER A 6 -33.85 -62.18 27.51
C SER A 6 -34.71 -61.74 26.29
N ARG A 7 -34.43 -62.38 25.13
CA ARG A 7 -35.36 -62.83 24.06
C ARG A 7 -36.14 -61.79 23.21
N ALA A 8 -35.93 -61.73 21.90
CA ALA A 8 -36.38 -62.64 20.80
C ALA A 8 -37.78 -62.23 20.29
N GLU A 9 -37.91 -61.78 19.03
CA GLU A 9 -38.46 -62.56 17.88
C GLU A 9 -39.97 -62.85 18.03
N SER A 10 -40.88 -62.64 17.09
CA SER A 10 -40.80 -62.61 15.63
C SER A 10 -42.13 -62.17 15.00
N ALA A 11 -42.03 -61.65 13.77
CA ALA A 11 -42.83 -61.92 12.55
C ALA A 11 -44.38 -61.93 12.53
N SER A 12 -44.91 -61.31 11.46
CA SER A 12 -45.74 -61.93 10.41
C SER A 12 -46.93 -61.06 9.96
N GLY A 13 -47.20 -61.03 8.64
CA GLY A 13 -48.49 -60.60 8.10
C GLY A 13 -48.46 -59.96 6.71
N GLN A 14 -48.53 -60.78 5.66
CA GLN A 14 -48.68 -60.39 4.26
C GLN A 14 -50.15 -60.11 3.84
N GLN A 15 -50.28 -59.15 2.90
CA GLN A 15 -51.15 -59.11 1.70
C GLN A 15 -52.71 -59.02 1.74
N SER A 16 -53.17 -58.14 0.82
CA SER A 16 -54.31 -58.24 -0.14
C SER A 16 -55.74 -57.77 0.19
N SER A 17 -56.12 -56.68 -0.50
CA SER A 17 -57.20 -56.58 -1.52
C SER A 17 -58.46 -55.69 -1.29
N SER A 18 -58.73 -54.90 -2.34
CA SER A 18 -60.04 -54.50 -2.94
C SER A 18 -60.80 -53.24 -2.44
N GLY A 19 -61.18 -52.38 -3.41
CA GLY A 19 -62.33 -51.45 -3.33
C GLY A 19 -62.10 -50.00 -3.78
N THR A 20 -62.30 -49.68 -5.07
CA THR A 20 -62.48 -48.30 -5.61
C THR A 20 -63.99 -47.95 -5.69
N PRO A 21 -64.44 -46.66 -5.67
CA PRO A 21 -64.51 -45.91 -6.94
C PRO A 21 -64.36 -44.36 -6.88
N THR A 22 -63.88 -43.83 -8.01
CA THR A 22 -64.22 -42.54 -8.69
C THR A 22 -64.09 -41.19 -7.98
N VAL A 23 -63.20 -40.31 -8.49
CA VAL A 23 -63.56 -39.04 -9.19
C VAL A 23 -62.49 -38.71 -10.25
N HIS A 24 -62.94 -38.16 -11.38
CA HIS A 24 -62.24 -37.98 -12.65
C HIS A 24 -61.16 -36.89 -12.75
N THR A 25 -60.13 -37.22 -13.53
CA THR A 25 -59.30 -36.43 -14.47
C THR A 25 -59.33 -34.91 -14.41
N ARG A 26 -58.12 -34.30 -14.35
CA ARG A 26 -57.66 -33.32 -15.35
C ARG A 26 -56.15 -33.46 -15.60
N SER A 27 -55.81 -33.83 -16.82
CA SER A 27 -54.47 -33.72 -17.40
C SER A 27 -54.05 -32.25 -17.46
N ALA A 28 -52.85 -31.93 -17.00
CA ALA A 28 -52.18 -30.70 -17.36
C ALA A 28 -50.71 -31.03 -17.60
N ALA A 29 -50.34 -31.08 -18.88
CA ALA A 29 -48.97 -30.92 -19.30
C ALA A 29 -48.46 -29.58 -18.76
N ALA A 30 -47.52 -29.63 -17.81
CA ALA A 30 -46.82 -28.45 -17.34
C ALA A 30 -45.35 -28.59 -17.74
N HIS A 31 -45.03 -27.97 -18.86
CA HIS A 31 -43.76 -27.30 -19.15
C HIS A 31 -42.53 -27.78 -18.37
N ARG A 32 -41.74 -28.70 -18.96
CA ARG A 32 -40.28 -28.57 -18.83
C ARG A 32 -39.85 -27.48 -19.82
N LEU A 33 -39.92 -26.23 -19.38
CA LEU A 33 -39.09 -25.18 -19.97
C LEU A 33 -37.62 -25.57 -19.75
N PRO A 34 -36.73 -25.34 -20.71
CA PRO A 34 -35.30 -25.48 -20.50
C PRO A 34 -34.86 -24.38 -19.54
N GLN A 35 -34.51 -24.73 -18.29
CA GLN A 35 -33.76 -23.82 -17.43
C GLN A 35 -32.31 -23.80 -17.92
N SER A 36 -32.08 -23.18 -19.07
CA SER A 36 -30.78 -22.59 -19.37
C SER A 36 -30.70 -21.30 -18.57
N THR A 37 -30.46 -21.38 -17.27
CA THR A 37 -29.97 -20.22 -16.53
C THR A 37 -28.63 -19.88 -17.14
N GLU A 38 -28.57 -18.84 -17.96
CA GLU A 38 -27.32 -18.37 -18.53
C GLU A 38 -26.30 -18.20 -17.40
N PRO A 39 -25.05 -18.65 -17.59
CA PRO A 39 -24.04 -18.50 -16.56
C PRO A 39 -23.86 -17.01 -16.25
N ILE A 40 -23.81 -16.67 -14.95
CA ILE A 40 -23.62 -15.30 -14.46
C ILE A 40 -22.22 -15.13 -13.89
N CYS A 41 -21.69 -13.90 -13.98
CA CYS A 41 -20.43 -13.54 -13.38
C CYS A 41 -20.55 -13.41 -11.86
N PHE A 42 -19.70 -14.14 -11.15
CA PHE A 42 -19.56 -14.15 -9.70
C PHE A 42 -19.34 -12.77 -9.07
N PHE A 43 -18.61 -11.88 -9.76
CA PHE A 43 -18.25 -10.57 -9.21
C PHE A 43 -19.30 -9.49 -9.45
N CYS A 44 -20.03 -9.52 -10.56
CA CYS A 44 -20.93 -8.43 -10.94
C CYS A 44 -22.40 -8.85 -11.11
N ASN A 45 -22.70 -10.15 -10.92
CA ASN A 45 -24.02 -10.78 -11.07
C ASN A 45 -24.68 -10.53 -12.44
N LYS A 46 -23.89 -10.22 -13.48
CA LYS A 46 -24.37 -10.04 -14.87
C LYS A 46 -24.05 -11.28 -15.71
N PRO A 47 -24.89 -11.63 -16.70
CA PRO A 47 -24.60 -12.71 -17.65
C PRO A 47 -23.33 -12.40 -18.46
N ALA A 48 -22.84 -13.40 -19.20
CA ALA A 48 -21.70 -13.26 -20.11
C ALA A 48 -21.82 -12.01 -21.02
N GLY A 49 -23.01 -11.77 -21.58
CA GLY A 49 -23.22 -10.69 -22.54
C GLY A 49 -22.40 -10.97 -23.81
N THR A 50 -21.58 -10.01 -24.24
CA THR A 50 -20.63 -10.18 -25.36
C THR A 50 -19.28 -10.78 -24.95
N ALA A 51 -19.04 -10.99 -23.65
CA ALA A 51 -17.77 -11.46 -23.12
C ALA A 51 -17.91 -12.87 -22.51
N ASP A 52 -17.01 -13.78 -22.85
CA ASP A 52 -17.00 -15.11 -22.27
C ASP A 52 -16.76 -15.09 -20.75
N LEU A 53 -17.44 -15.99 -20.04
CA LEU A 53 -17.19 -16.23 -18.63
C LEU A 53 -16.14 -17.34 -18.47
N HIS A 54 -15.20 -17.11 -17.55
CA HIS A 54 -14.18 -18.06 -17.19
C HIS A 54 -14.58 -18.82 -15.94
N GLU A 55 -14.31 -20.11 -15.93
CA GLU A 55 -14.53 -20.97 -14.77
C GLU A 55 -13.35 -20.87 -13.81
N ALA A 56 -13.63 -20.84 -12.51
CA ALA A 56 -12.61 -20.93 -11.49
C ALA A 56 -12.02 -22.34 -11.45
N ALA A 57 -10.73 -22.47 -11.73
CA ALA A 57 -10.06 -23.77 -11.86
C ALA A 57 -8.93 -24.00 -10.84
N THR A 58 -8.61 -23.01 -9.99
CA THR A 58 -7.47 -23.10 -9.06
C THR A 58 -7.82 -22.60 -7.66
N LYS A 59 -7.29 -23.26 -6.63
CA LYS A 59 -7.48 -22.85 -5.23
C LYS A 59 -6.74 -21.56 -4.92
N GLU A 60 -5.67 -21.28 -5.66
CA GLU A 60 -4.92 -20.03 -5.60
C GLU A 60 -5.80 -18.85 -6.01
N LEU A 61 -6.70 -19.02 -6.99
CA LEU A 61 -7.64 -17.98 -7.38
C LEU A 61 -8.59 -17.64 -6.21
N ASP A 62 -9.20 -18.64 -5.57
CA ASP A 62 -10.06 -18.44 -4.38
C ASP A 62 -9.32 -17.73 -3.26
N LYS A 63 -8.13 -18.22 -2.88
CA LYS A 63 -7.30 -17.60 -1.83
C LYS A 63 -7.03 -16.13 -2.12
N ASN A 64 -6.66 -15.81 -3.37
CA ASN A 64 -6.40 -14.44 -3.78
C ASN A 64 -7.65 -13.58 -3.71
N VAL A 65 -8.79 -14.06 -4.22
CA VAL A 65 -10.07 -13.34 -4.21
C VAL A 65 -10.57 -13.13 -2.78
N ARG A 66 -10.43 -14.11 -1.90
CA ARG A 66 -10.79 -14.04 -0.48
C ARG A 66 -9.95 -13.02 0.27
N ARG A 67 -8.63 -13.05 0.08
CA ARG A 67 -7.73 -11.99 0.58
C ARG A 67 -8.20 -10.62 0.10
N CYS A 68 -8.54 -10.51 -1.18
CA CYS A 68 -8.97 -9.25 -1.75
C CYS A 68 -10.28 -8.73 -1.13
N ALA A 69 -11.26 -9.61 -0.95
CA ALA A 69 -12.53 -9.28 -0.34
C ALA A 69 -12.36 -8.85 1.13
N THR A 70 -11.48 -9.52 1.89
CA THR A 70 -11.14 -9.15 3.27
C THR A 70 -10.47 -7.78 3.34
N GLU A 71 -9.46 -7.52 2.52
CA GLU A 71 -8.73 -6.25 2.50
C GLU A 71 -9.61 -5.06 2.09
N LEU A 72 -10.54 -5.28 1.14
CA LEU A 72 -11.49 -4.25 0.70
C LEU A 72 -12.70 -4.09 1.63
N GLY A 73 -12.88 -4.97 2.62
CA GLY A 73 -14.10 -5.02 3.42
C GLY A 73 -15.36 -5.30 2.58
N ASP A 74 -15.23 -6.01 1.46
CA ASP A 74 -16.31 -6.31 0.53
C ASP A 74 -17.18 -7.44 1.10
N THR A 75 -18.16 -7.07 1.92
CA THR A 75 -19.03 -8.01 2.64
C THR A 75 -19.92 -8.85 1.73
N GLU A 76 -20.32 -8.32 0.57
CA GLU A 76 -21.10 -9.07 -0.42
C GLU A 76 -20.24 -10.17 -1.04
N LEU A 77 -19.00 -9.84 -1.45
CA LEU A 77 -18.09 -10.83 -1.99
C LEU A 77 -17.69 -11.89 -0.95
N LEU A 78 -17.49 -11.49 0.31
CA LEU A 78 -17.23 -12.41 1.42
C LEU A 78 -18.41 -13.34 1.69
N ALA A 79 -19.65 -12.86 1.58
CA ALA A 79 -20.84 -13.69 1.75
C ALA A 79 -20.90 -14.78 0.68
N LYS A 80 -20.68 -14.43 -0.60
CA LYS A 80 -20.62 -15.40 -1.70
C LYS A 80 -19.54 -16.47 -1.49
N LEU A 81 -18.38 -16.06 -0.97
CA LEU A 81 -17.25 -16.96 -0.67
C LEU A 81 -17.45 -17.81 0.60
N SER A 82 -18.52 -17.59 1.35
CA SER A 82 -18.86 -18.38 2.55
C SER A 82 -19.61 -19.68 2.20
N GLU A 83 -20.27 -19.70 1.04
CA GLU A 83 -20.98 -20.87 0.51
C GLU A 83 -20.04 -22.02 0.11
N GLY A 84 -18.79 -21.69 -0.24
CA GLY A 84 -17.74 -22.64 -0.60
C GLY A 84 -16.54 -21.95 -1.23
N ASP A 85 -15.50 -22.70 -1.55
CA ASP A 85 -14.43 -22.16 -2.40
C ASP A 85 -14.96 -21.94 -3.82
N MET A 86 -14.34 -21.01 -4.56
CA MET A 86 -14.78 -20.66 -5.92
C MET A 86 -14.86 -21.86 -6.89
N ILE A 87 -14.16 -22.96 -6.63
CA ILE A 87 -14.24 -24.18 -7.45
C ILE A 87 -15.48 -24.98 -7.05
N ALA A 88 -15.70 -25.16 -5.75
CA ALA A 88 -16.80 -25.93 -5.18
C ALA A 88 -18.18 -25.33 -5.52
N ILE A 89 -18.26 -24.00 -5.61
CA ILE A 89 -19.49 -23.30 -6.05
C ILE A 89 -19.54 -23.09 -7.57
N GLU A 90 -18.62 -23.71 -8.33
CA GLU A 90 -18.51 -23.63 -9.80
C GLU A 90 -18.54 -22.18 -10.32
N ALA A 91 -17.84 -21.28 -9.62
CA ALA A 91 -17.89 -19.86 -9.90
C ALA A 91 -17.38 -19.54 -11.32
N LYS A 92 -18.19 -18.78 -12.06
CA LYS A 92 -17.83 -18.25 -13.37
C LYS A 92 -17.66 -16.74 -13.31
N TYR A 93 -16.71 -16.16 -14.04
CA TYR A 93 -16.40 -14.74 -13.93
C TYR A 93 -15.88 -14.10 -15.22
N HIS A 94 -16.13 -12.81 -15.39
CA HIS A 94 -15.47 -12.02 -16.44
C HIS A 94 -14.01 -11.75 -16.05
N ARG A 95 -13.07 -11.94 -16.98
CA ARG A 95 -11.64 -11.58 -16.77
C ARG A 95 -11.47 -10.14 -16.32
N ASN A 96 -12.29 -9.23 -16.88
CA ASN A 96 -12.23 -7.81 -16.56
C ASN A 96 -12.72 -7.52 -15.13
N CYS A 97 -13.72 -8.27 -14.62
CA CYS A 97 -14.17 -8.12 -13.24
C CYS A 97 -13.13 -8.60 -12.24
N LEU A 98 -12.44 -9.73 -12.52
CA LEU A 98 -11.32 -10.20 -11.69
C LEU A 98 -10.17 -9.18 -11.69
N ARG A 99 -9.80 -8.66 -12.87
CA ARG A 99 -8.78 -7.62 -12.99
C ARG A 99 -9.18 -6.36 -12.21
N ALA A 100 -10.44 -5.95 -12.31
CA ALA A 100 -10.96 -4.80 -11.58
C ALA A 100 -10.86 -5.02 -10.06
N LEU A 101 -11.19 -6.21 -9.55
CA LEU A 101 -11.04 -6.56 -8.14
C LEU A 101 -9.59 -6.43 -7.68
N TYR A 102 -8.63 -7.02 -8.41
CA TYR A 102 -7.21 -6.89 -8.07
C TYR A 102 -6.70 -5.44 -8.14
N ASN A 103 -7.22 -4.66 -9.09
CA ASN A 103 -6.87 -3.26 -9.23
C ASN A 103 -7.43 -2.38 -8.09
N LYS A 104 -8.50 -2.80 -7.41
CA LYS A 104 -9.05 -2.08 -6.24
C LYS A 104 -8.11 -2.10 -5.03
N ILE A 105 -7.20 -3.07 -4.94
CA ILE A 105 -6.20 -3.19 -3.84
C ILE A 105 -4.86 -2.56 -4.22
N ARG A 106 -4.61 -2.43 -5.52
CA ARG A 106 -3.44 -1.72 -6.06
C ARG A 106 -3.34 -0.20 -5.78
N PRO A 107 -4.29 0.54 -5.16
CA PRO A 107 -4.05 1.95 -4.82
C PRO A 107 -3.04 2.17 -3.69
N ALA A 108 -2.65 1.15 -2.92
CA ALA A 108 -1.63 1.29 -1.88
C ALA A 108 -0.20 1.12 -2.44
N ALA A 109 0.04 0.03 -3.19
CA ALA A 109 1.38 -0.29 -3.70
C ALA A 109 1.91 0.66 -4.79
N LEU A 110 1.02 1.31 -5.56
CA LEU A 110 1.43 2.26 -6.60
C LEU A 110 1.71 3.67 -6.06
N LYS A 111 1.12 4.04 -4.91
CA LYS A 111 1.44 5.31 -4.23
C LYS A 111 2.77 5.24 -3.52
N ASP A 112 3.08 4.10 -2.89
CA ASP A 112 4.37 3.91 -2.21
C ASP A 112 5.52 3.79 -3.20
N ALA A 113 5.34 3.11 -4.34
CA ALA A 113 6.38 3.02 -5.36
C ALA A 113 6.69 4.38 -6.01
N ASP A 114 5.68 5.22 -6.26
CA ASP A 114 5.92 6.57 -6.78
C ASP A 114 6.46 7.49 -5.66
N ALA A 115 5.97 7.40 -4.43
CA ALA A 115 6.53 8.15 -3.30
C ALA A 115 8.02 7.82 -3.06
N ASP A 116 8.39 6.53 -3.01
CA ASP A 116 9.77 6.09 -2.86
C ASP A 116 10.64 6.53 -4.05
N ARG A 117 10.08 6.51 -5.28
CA ARG A 117 10.77 7.02 -6.47
C ARG A 117 11.02 8.53 -6.39
N LEU A 118 10.01 9.30 -6.02
CA LEU A 118 10.13 10.76 -5.85
C LEU A 118 11.07 11.11 -4.69
N HIS A 119 11.05 10.33 -3.60
CA HIS A 119 12.03 10.40 -2.52
C HIS A 119 13.45 10.07 -2.97
N GLY A 120 13.62 9.10 -3.87
CA GLY A 120 14.90 8.79 -4.49
C GLY A 120 15.44 9.95 -5.33
N ILE A 121 14.60 10.52 -6.20
CA ILE A 121 14.96 11.65 -7.07
C ILE A 121 15.32 12.88 -6.23
N ALA A 122 14.43 13.32 -5.33
CA ALA A 122 14.66 14.48 -4.48
C ALA A 122 15.93 14.33 -3.62
N PHE A 123 16.21 13.11 -3.16
CA PHE A 123 17.42 12.86 -2.35
C PHE A 123 18.68 12.92 -3.21
N ALA A 124 18.66 12.34 -4.41
CA ALA A 124 19.80 12.41 -5.33
C ALA A 124 20.12 13.86 -5.72
N GLU A 125 19.09 14.66 -6.04
CA GLU A 125 19.29 16.08 -6.36
C GLU A 125 19.80 16.89 -5.17
N LEU A 126 19.36 16.58 -3.96
CA LEU A 126 19.89 17.19 -2.75
C LEU A 126 21.37 16.89 -2.55
N VAL A 127 21.78 15.64 -2.79
CA VAL A 127 23.18 15.21 -2.71
C VAL A 127 24.02 15.98 -3.73
N VAL A 128 23.58 16.02 -5.00
CA VAL A 128 24.25 16.77 -6.06
C VAL A 128 24.39 18.26 -5.69
N PHE A 129 23.32 18.88 -5.19
CA PHE A 129 23.38 20.26 -4.72
C PHE A 129 24.44 20.48 -3.63
N MET A 130 24.53 19.58 -2.65
CA MET A 130 25.52 19.69 -1.57
C MET A 130 26.95 19.51 -2.10
N GLU A 131 27.15 18.59 -3.05
CA GLU A 131 28.43 18.35 -3.70
C GLU A 131 28.86 19.55 -4.58
N ASP A 132 27.95 20.12 -5.35
CA ASP A 132 28.21 21.31 -6.19
C ASP A 132 28.62 22.51 -5.33
N MET A 133 27.89 22.75 -4.23
CA MET A 133 28.22 23.80 -3.26
C MET A 133 29.58 23.59 -2.60
N HIS A 134 29.99 22.34 -2.44
CA HIS A 134 31.25 21.93 -1.83
C HIS A 134 32.44 21.91 -2.82
N ALA A 135 32.16 21.77 -4.11
CA ALA A 135 33.16 21.84 -5.16
C ALA A 135 33.69 23.28 -5.35
N ASP A 136 32.89 24.27 -4.96
CA ASP A 136 33.27 25.68 -4.93
C ASP A 136 34.24 25.97 -3.76
N GLU A 137 35.53 26.04 -4.08
CA GLU A 137 36.62 26.23 -3.09
C GLU A 137 36.50 27.54 -2.29
N ASP A 138 35.80 28.54 -2.81
CA ASP A 138 35.63 29.85 -2.17
C ASP A 138 34.44 29.89 -1.19
N ASN A 139 33.57 28.89 -1.22
CA ASN A 139 32.25 28.97 -0.57
C ASN A 139 32.25 28.41 0.87
N ALA A 140 33.05 27.39 1.15
CA ALA A 140 33.14 26.68 2.43
C ALA A 140 31.76 26.47 3.10
N PRO A 141 30.84 25.73 2.45
CA PRO A 141 29.44 25.71 2.83
C PRO A 141 29.21 25.02 4.18
N VAL A 142 28.36 25.65 5.00
CA VAL A 142 27.83 25.06 6.24
C VAL A 142 26.31 24.95 6.11
N PHE A 143 25.80 23.73 6.18
CA PHE A 143 24.37 23.47 5.98
C PHE A 143 23.68 23.22 7.32
N LYS A 144 22.61 23.97 7.62
CA LYS A 144 21.76 23.65 8.76
C LYS A 144 20.80 22.52 8.39
N LEU A 145 20.71 21.48 9.22
CA LEU A 145 19.88 20.30 8.94
C LEU A 145 18.39 20.63 8.77
N SER A 146 17.88 21.67 9.46
CA SER A 146 16.50 22.15 9.25
C SER A 146 16.29 22.64 7.81
N ASP A 147 17.28 23.32 7.26
CA ASP A 147 17.18 23.99 5.98
C ASP A 147 17.36 22.97 4.86
N VAL A 148 18.27 22.01 5.04
CA VAL A 148 18.40 20.81 4.20
C VAL A 148 17.09 20.01 4.17
N ALA A 149 16.44 19.84 5.32
CA ALA A 149 15.15 19.14 5.39
C ALA A 149 14.01 19.91 4.72
N ASN A 150 14.03 21.25 4.79
CA ASN A 150 13.09 22.10 4.08
C ASN A 150 13.33 22.04 2.56
N LEU A 151 14.59 22.09 2.12
CA LEU A 151 14.95 21.97 0.69
C LEU A 151 14.48 20.61 0.13
N TYR A 152 14.72 19.53 0.87
CA TYR A 152 14.22 18.20 0.54
C TYR A 152 12.69 18.16 0.45
N LYS A 153 11.99 18.75 1.43
CA LYS A 153 10.52 18.85 1.43
C LYS A 153 10.01 19.61 0.21
N THR A 154 10.55 20.80 -0.04
CA THR A 154 10.17 21.63 -1.19
C THR A 154 10.39 20.88 -2.49
N ARG A 155 11.48 20.12 -2.61
CA ARG A 155 11.73 19.35 -3.82
C ARG A 155 10.72 18.22 -4.02
N LEU A 156 10.34 17.53 -2.95
CA LEU A 156 9.27 16.53 -3.01
C LEU A 156 7.94 17.11 -3.48
N GLU A 157 7.57 18.28 -2.97
CA GLU A 157 6.35 18.99 -3.38
C GLU A 157 6.41 19.39 -4.87
N GLN A 158 7.56 19.87 -5.35
CA GLN A 158 7.78 20.19 -6.78
C GLN A 158 7.68 18.97 -7.70
N LEU A 159 8.10 17.80 -7.21
CA LEU A 159 7.99 16.53 -7.94
C LEU A 159 6.57 15.94 -7.88
N GLY A 160 5.64 16.59 -7.17
CA GLY A 160 4.23 16.18 -7.08
C GLY A 160 3.91 15.26 -5.91
N ALA A 161 4.82 15.08 -4.95
CA ALA A 161 4.56 14.30 -3.74
C ALA A 161 3.74 15.11 -2.72
N THR A 162 2.70 14.50 -2.16
CA THR A 162 1.93 15.09 -1.05
C THR A 162 2.66 14.89 0.28
N VAL A 163 3.42 15.88 0.73
CA VAL A 163 4.12 15.83 2.01
C VAL A 163 3.19 16.28 3.15
N THR A 164 2.42 15.35 3.71
CA THR A 164 1.48 15.63 4.81
C THR A 164 2.18 15.70 6.18
N ASN A 165 3.30 15.00 6.35
CA ASN A 165 4.03 14.89 7.60
C ASN A 165 5.35 15.67 7.57
N LYS A 166 5.83 16.06 8.75
CA LYS A 166 7.16 16.65 8.91
C LYS A 166 8.24 15.64 8.49
N ILE A 167 9.23 16.09 7.72
CA ILE A 167 10.38 15.27 7.34
C ILE A 167 11.11 14.77 8.60
N HIS A 168 11.40 13.47 8.64
CA HIS A 168 12.23 12.88 9.68
C HIS A 168 13.70 13.29 9.49
N THR A 169 14.08 14.40 10.10
CA THR A 169 15.43 14.99 9.99
C THR A 169 16.54 14.03 10.41
N THR A 170 16.32 13.19 11.43
CA THR A 170 17.28 12.16 11.84
C THR A 170 17.55 11.16 10.72
N ARG A 171 16.48 10.62 10.09
CA ARG A 171 16.61 9.66 8.99
C ARG A 171 17.24 10.29 7.75
N LEU A 172 16.92 11.56 7.46
CA LEU A 172 17.54 12.30 6.37
C LEU A 172 19.04 12.50 6.62
N LYS A 173 19.42 12.93 7.83
CA LYS A 173 20.81 13.09 8.25
C LYS A 173 21.58 11.78 8.08
N ASP A 174 21.06 10.68 8.62
CA ASP A 174 21.75 9.38 8.57
C ASP A 174 21.92 8.90 7.12
N ARG A 175 20.94 9.13 6.24
CA ARG A 175 21.06 8.85 4.81
C ARG A 175 22.13 9.72 4.14
N LEU A 176 22.16 11.02 4.43
CA LEU A 176 23.19 11.93 3.87
C LEU A 176 24.59 11.49 4.28
N LEU A 177 24.81 11.22 5.57
CA LEU A 177 26.10 10.74 6.08
C LEU A 177 26.51 9.38 5.50
N SER A 178 25.54 8.53 5.12
CA SER A 178 25.84 7.24 4.48
C SER A 178 26.27 7.35 3.03
N VAL A 179 25.86 8.40 2.32
CA VAL A 179 26.14 8.61 0.89
C VAL A 179 27.32 9.55 0.69
N LEU A 180 27.50 10.52 1.58
CA LEU A 180 28.58 11.51 1.55
C LEU A 180 29.63 11.17 2.64
N PRO A 181 30.72 10.45 2.31
CA PRO A 181 31.66 9.92 3.31
C PRO A 181 32.41 11.00 4.10
N ASP A 182 32.66 12.14 3.46
CA ASP A 182 33.41 13.27 4.03
C ASP A 182 32.49 14.28 4.73
N LEU A 183 31.18 14.05 4.72
CA LEU A 183 30.21 14.87 5.43
C LEU A 183 30.24 14.54 6.92
N ARG A 184 30.25 15.58 7.76
CA ARG A 184 30.19 15.47 9.22
C ARG A 184 28.98 16.22 9.74
N ALA A 185 28.37 15.66 10.79
CA ALA A 185 27.29 16.30 11.52
C ALA A 185 27.78 16.79 12.88
N HIS A 186 27.55 18.06 13.18
CA HIS A 186 27.85 18.66 14.47
C HIS A 186 26.57 19.19 15.10
N SER A 187 26.16 18.60 16.22
CA SER A 187 24.97 19.01 16.95
C SER A 187 25.34 19.97 18.07
N GLN A 188 24.74 21.15 18.07
CA GLN A 188 24.90 22.14 19.12
C GLN A 188 23.52 22.63 19.58
N GLY A 189 23.10 22.17 20.76
CA GLY A 189 21.77 22.48 21.29
C GLY A 189 20.65 21.91 20.41
N ARG A 190 19.78 22.78 19.89
CA ARG A 190 18.64 22.39 19.05
C ARG A 190 18.99 22.26 17.57
N ASP A 191 20.14 22.78 17.16
CA ASP A 191 20.57 22.81 15.78
C ASP A 191 21.58 21.72 15.50
N THR A 192 21.54 21.19 14.28
CA THR A 192 22.55 20.28 13.75
C THR A 192 23.06 20.86 12.45
N LEU A 193 24.37 21.08 12.40
CA LEU A 193 25.09 21.58 11.24
C LEU A 193 25.74 20.42 10.51
N LEU A 194 25.73 20.48 9.19
CA LEU A 194 26.38 19.55 8.28
C LEU A 194 27.44 20.31 7.51
N LEU A 195 28.64 19.76 7.44
CA LEU A 195 29.74 20.33 6.66
C LEU A 195 30.72 19.24 6.27
N PHE A 196 31.42 19.43 5.17
CA PHE A 196 32.46 18.50 4.75
C PHE A 196 33.76 18.75 5.52
N GLU A 197 34.54 17.69 5.72
CA GLU A 197 35.75 17.74 6.54
C GLU A 197 36.78 18.77 6.05
N LYS A 198 36.99 18.86 4.73
CA LYS A 198 37.87 19.88 4.12
C LYS A 198 37.38 21.31 4.31
N ASP A 199 36.08 21.52 4.53
CA ASP A 199 35.48 22.85 4.65
C ASP A 199 35.49 23.38 6.08
N ILE A 200 35.81 22.54 7.09
CA ILE A 200 35.83 22.95 8.51
C ILE A 200 36.75 24.15 8.72
N GLY A 201 38.00 24.05 8.28
CA GLY A 201 39.01 25.10 8.43
C GLY A 201 38.61 26.40 7.71
N PRO A 202 38.32 26.35 6.41
CA PRO A 202 37.82 27.50 5.64
C PRO A 202 36.57 28.16 6.25
N ALA A 203 35.59 27.37 6.72
CA ALA A 203 34.37 27.90 7.34
C ALA A 203 34.67 28.62 8.67
N LEU A 204 35.57 28.06 9.50
CA LEU A 204 36.01 28.71 10.74
C LEU A 204 36.78 30.00 10.46
N LYS A 205 37.70 29.97 9.48
CA LYS A 205 38.44 31.17 9.08
C LYS A 205 37.50 32.28 8.63
N LYS A 206 36.53 31.96 7.76
CA LYS A 206 35.50 32.91 7.27
C LYS A 206 34.70 33.51 8.43
N ALA A 207 34.33 32.71 9.43
CA ALA A 207 33.65 33.21 10.63
C ALA A 207 34.53 34.16 11.45
N CYS A 208 35.83 33.89 11.58
CA CYS A 208 36.78 34.76 12.29
C CYS A 208 37.10 36.06 11.53
N ASP A 209 37.16 36.03 10.20
CA ASP A 209 37.46 37.20 9.38
C ASP A 209 36.37 38.29 9.53
N HIS A 210 35.11 37.89 9.73
CA HIS A 210 34.01 38.83 9.99
C HIS A 210 34.18 39.64 11.30
N ASP A 211 34.79 39.05 12.34
CA ASP A 211 35.09 39.78 13.57
C ASP A 211 36.21 40.81 13.37
N SER A 212 37.17 40.51 12.48
CA SER A 212 38.22 41.46 12.12
C SER A 212 37.65 42.69 11.42
N ASP A 213 36.75 42.49 10.45
CA ASP A 213 36.08 43.57 9.73
C ASP A 213 35.19 44.42 10.66
N ALA A 214 34.44 43.78 11.55
CA ALA A 214 33.66 44.48 12.56
C ALA A 214 34.55 45.33 13.47
N MET A 215 35.71 44.81 13.90
CA MET A 215 36.67 45.54 14.72
C MET A 215 37.35 46.67 13.97
N HIS A 216 37.67 46.50 12.68
CA HIS A 216 38.20 47.55 11.82
C HIS A 216 37.18 48.68 11.63
N LEU A 217 35.91 48.35 11.39
CA LEU A 217 34.82 49.34 11.28
C LEU A 217 34.62 50.12 12.58
N VAL A 218 34.65 49.45 13.73
CA VAL A 218 34.56 50.12 15.04
C VAL A 218 35.73 51.08 15.25
N ARG A 219 36.96 50.68 14.92
CA ARG A 219 38.14 51.56 15.03
C ARG A 219 38.07 52.75 14.07
N ALA A 220 37.66 52.53 12.82
CA ALA A 220 37.48 53.61 11.84
C ALA A 220 36.41 54.62 12.30
N ALA A 221 35.27 54.12 12.82
CA ALA A 221 34.23 54.97 13.37
C ALA A 221 34.70 55.78 14.60
N GLN A 222 35.58 55.23 15.43
CA GLN A 222 36.17 55.97 16.56
C GLN A 222 37.11 57.09 16.12
N VAL A 223 37.85 56.90 15.02
CA VAL A 223 38.71 57.94 14.43
C VAL A 223 37.86 59.05 13.82
N ALA A 224 36.81 58.72 13.07
CA ALA A 224 35.92 59.71 12.44
C ALA A 224 35.04 60.50 13.42
N ARG A 225 34.91 60.04 14.67
CA ARG A 225 34.16 60.73 15.74
C ARG A 225 35.02 61.69 16.57
N ARG A 226 36.32 61.73 16.35
CA ARG A 226 37.23 62.74 16.93
C ARG A 226 37.40 63.89 15.94
#